data_AF-A0A967F6D3-F1
#
_entry.id   AF-A0A967F6D3-F1
#
_cell.length_a   1.000
_cell.length_b   1.000
_cell.length_c   1.000
_cell.angle_alpha   90.00
_cell.angle_beta   90.00
_cell.angle_gamma   90.00
#
_symmetry.space_group_name_H-M   'P 1'
#
loop_
_entity.id
_entity.type
_entity.pdbx_description
1 polymer ?
#
loop_
_entity_poly.entity_id
_entity_poly.type
_entity_poly.pdbx_seq_one_letter_code
_entity_poly.pdbx_strand_id
1 'polypeptide(L)' 'ASTARELRATALLALPIETFTTKVRTGPPGDLGSDIDTPVWAGVVPMRMVAGEPETAPDMVHDIPPPSYLEDL' A
#
# COMPACT_ATOMS: atom_id res chain seq x y z
N ALA A 1 23.05 2.07 13.55
CA ALA A 1 23.24 3.44 13.02
C ALA A 1 24.06 3.36 11.75
N SER A 2 23.74 4.15 10.72
CA SER A 2 24.47 4.15 9.45
C SER A 2 25.91 4.66 9.61
N THR A 3 26.81 4.12 8.80
CA THR A 3 28.23 4.47 8.76
C THR A 3 28.48 5.74 7.93
N ALA A 4 29.65 6.37 8.13
CA ALA A 4 30.06 7.53 7.34
C ALA A 4 30.17 7.23 5.83
N ARG A 5 30.48 5.98 5.45
CA ARG A 5 30.54 5.56 4.04
C ARG A 5 29.14 5.52 3.42
N GLU A 6 28.18 4.91 4.12
CA GLU A 6 26.79 4.80 3.67
C GLU A 6 26.14 6.18 3.51
N LEU A 7 26.40 7.09 4.46
CA LEU A 7 25.89 8.47 4.39
C LEU A 7 26.44 9.23 3.17
N ARG A 8 27.73 9.09 2.86
CA ARG A 8 28.34 9.74 1.69
C ARG A 8 27.85 9.16 0.36
N ALA A 9 27.42 7.90 0.35
CA ALA A 9 26.90 7.23 -0.83
C ALA A 9 25.41 7.51 -1.10
N THR A 10 24.72 8.20 -0.18
CA THR A 10 23.27 8.41 -0.25
C THR A 10 22.95 9.90 -0.36
N ALA A 11 22.30 10.31 -1.46
CA ALA A 11 21.72 11.66 -1.57
C ALA A 11 20.31 11.68 -0.97
N LEU A 12 20.00 12.69 -0.16
CA LEU A 12 18.67 12.91 0.38
C LEU A 12 18.03 14.13 -0.30
N LEU A 13 16.82 13.94 -0.83
CA LEU A 13 16.02 15.01 -1.42
C LEU A 13 14.76 15.20 -0.58
N ALA A 14 14.40 16.45 -0.33
CA ALA A 14 13.16 16.83 0.34
C ALA A 14 12.38 17.76 -0.59
N LEU A 15 11.12 17.41 -0.87
CA LEU A 15 10.20 18.22 -1.67
C LEU A 15 9.01 18.62 -0.79
N PRO A 16 8.87 19.90 -0.43
CA PRO A 16 7.68 20.39 0.27
C PRO A 16 6.45 20.27 -0.63
N ILE A 17 5.35 19.76 -0.09
CA ILE A 17 4.05 19.82 -0.76
C ILE A 17 3.42 21.18 -0.44
N GLU A 18 3.76 22.20 -1.23
CA GLU A 18 3.21 23.55 -1.07
C GLU A 18 1.77 23.65 -1.60
N THR A 19 1.46 22.89 -2.65
CA THR A 19 0.14 22.83 -3.25
C THR A 19 -0.12 21.44 -3.79
N PHE A 20 -1.31 20.92 -3.52
CA PHE A 20 -1.77 19.64 -4.06
C PHE A 20 -3.30 19.65 -4.22
N THR A 21 -3.79 18.76 -5.08
CA THR A 21 -5.22 18.45 -5.18
C THR A 21 -5.40 16.94 -5.10
N THR A 22 -6.56 16.51 -4.58
CA THR A 22 -6.92 15.10 -4.52
C THR A 22 -8.32 14.90 -5.08
N LYS A 23 -8.62 13.68 -5.52
CA LYS A 23 -9.95 13.28 -5.93
C LYS A 23 -10.23 11.86 -5.45
N VAL A 24 -11.41 11.67 -4.87
CA VAL A 24 -11.86 10.39 -4.34
C VAL A 24 -13.23 10.07 -4.92
N ARG A 25 -13.43 8.80 -5.31
CA ARG A 25 -14.75 8.24 -5.63
C ARG A 25 -14.94 7.00 -4.77
N THR A 26 -16.03 6.99 -4.00
CA THR A 26 -16.50 5.83 -3.24
C THR A 26 -17.97 5.60 -3.55
N GLY A 27 -18.50 4.44 -3.15
CA GLY A 27 -19.91 4.11 -3.32
C GLY A 27 -20.25 3.33 -4.60
N PRO A 28 -21.54 3.02 -4.78
CA PRO A 28 -22.02 2.09 -5.81
C PRO A 28 -21.91 2.67 -7.24
N PRO A 29 -22.23 1.86 -8.26
CA PRO A 29 -22.61 2.36 -9.58
C PRO A 29 -23.78 3.36 -9.48
N GLY A 30 -23.81 4.35 -10.38
CA GLY A 30 -24.90 5.32 -10.48
C GLY A 30 -25.76 4.98 -11.69
N ASP A 31 -26.59 3.94 -11.58
CA ASP A 31 -27.40 3.43 -12.68
C ASP A 31 -28.56 4.39 -13.01
N LEU A 32 -28.93 4.46 -14.29
CA LEU A 32 -30.09 5.24 -14.74
C LEU A 32 -31.39 4.49 -14.41
N GLY A 33 -32.50 5.24 -14.28
CA GLY A 33 -33.80 4.64 -13.97
C GLY A 33 -34.27 3.61 -14.99
N SER A 34 -33.88 3.75 -16.27
CA SER A 34 -34.17 2.76 -17.33
C SER A 34 -33.46 1.42 -17.15
N ASP A 35 -32.36 1.41 -16.38
CA ASP A 35 -31.44 0.29 -16.34
C ASP A 35 -31.67 -0.59 -15.10
N ILE A 36 -32.43 -0.09 -14.11
CA ILE A 36 -32.69 -0.74 -12.80
C ILE A 36 -33.33 -2.13 -12.96
N ASP A 37 -34.26 -2.28 -13.90
CA ASP A 37 -34.98 -3.55 -14.12
C ASP A 37 -34.22 -4.52 -15.04
N THR A 38 -33.03 -4.14 -15.52
CA THR A 38 -32.20 -5.01 -16.36
C THR A 38 -31.68 -6.18 -15.51
N PRO A 39 -31.86 -7.45 -15.94
CA PRO A 39 -31.46 -8.61 -15.14
C PRO A 39 -29.95 -8.89 -15.25
N VAL A 40 -29.12 -7.93 -14.81
CA VAL A 40 -27.65 -7.99 -14.77
C VAL A 40 -27.14 -7.65 -13.38
N TRP A 41 -25.93 -8.12 -13.06
CA TRP A 41 -25.28 -7.77 -11.80
C TRP A 41 -24.62 -6.39 -11.88
N ALA A 42 -24.87 -5.56 -10.86
CA ALA A 42 -24.18 -4.30 -10.63
C ALA A 42 -23.70 -4.24 -9.17
N GLY A 43 -22.46 -3.79 -8.96
CA GLY A 43 -21.88 -3.76 -7.63
C GLY A 43 -20.46 -3.23 -7.62
N VAL A 44 -19.82 -3.34 -6.46
CA VAL A 44 -18.41 -2.95 -6.25
C VAL A 44 -17.65 -4.20 -5.82
N VAL A 45 -16.49 -4.43 -6.43
CA VAL A 45 -15.50 -5.39 -5.94
C VAL A 45 -14.47 -4.60 -5.12
N PRO A 46 -14.48 -4.70 -3.78
CA PRO A 46 -13.53 -3.98 -2.94
C PRO A 46 -12.11 -4.51 -3.14
N MET A 47 -11.15 -3.60 -3.31
CA MET A 47 -9.73 -3.93 -3.39
C MET A 47 -9.03 -3.29 -2.20
N ARG A 48 -8.11 -4.04 -1.58
CA ARG A 48 -7.31 -3.58 -0.45
C ARG A 48 -5.85 -3.99 -0.65
N MET A 49 -4.94 -3.11 -0.24
CA MET A 49 -3.54 -3.45 -0.05
C MET A 49 -3.38 -3.99 1.37
N VAL A 50 -2.68 -5.10 1.51
CA VAL A 50 -2.51 -5.82 2.78
C VAL A 50 -1.08 -6.32 2.81
N ALA A 51 -0.39 -6.15 3.94
CA ALA A 51 0.91 -6.77 4.12
C ALA A 51 0.77 -8.30 4.07
N GLY A 52 1.77 -8.97 3.49
CA GLY A 52 1.92 -10.41 3.62
C GLY A 52 2.66 -10.76 4.91
N GLU A 53 2.73 -12.05 5.22
CA GLU A 53 3.59 -12.56 6.28
C GLU A 53 5.07 -12.27 5.97
N PRO A 54 5.90 -11.95 6.97
CA PRO A 54 7.34 -11.80 6.76
C PRO A 54 7.98 -13.09 6.23
N GLU A 55 8.68 -12.97 5.10
CA GLU A 55 9.42 -14.09 4.50
C GLU A 55 10.90 -13.98 4.83
N THR A 56 11.44 -15.00 5.51
CA THR A 56 12.86 -15.07 5.86
C THR A 56 13.72 -15.24 4.60
N ALA A 57 14.80 -14.44 4.50
CA ALA A 57 15.73 -14.51 3.37
C ALA A 57 16.39 -15.90 3.27
N PRO A 58 16.55 -16.45 2.05
CA PRO A 58 17.05 -17.82 1.86
C PRO A 58 18.53 -18.00 2.24
N ASP A 59 19.30 -16.91 2.29
CA ASP A 59 20.71 -16.89 2.68
C ASP A 59 20.92 -16.57 4.17
N MET A 60 19.83 -16.51 4.95
CA MET A 60 19.91 -16.27 6.38
C MET A 60 20.49 -17.48 7.12
N VAL A 61 21.73 -17.33 7.59
CA VAL A 61 22.50 -18.41 8.23
C VAL A 61 22.03 -18.73 9.65
N HIS A 62 21.42 -17.75 10.33
CA HIS A 62 21.00 -17.87 11.71
C HIS A 62 19.48 -17.86 11.80
N ASP A 63 18.92 -18.76 12.61
CA ASP A 63 17.49 -18.81 12.89
C ASP A 63 17.12 -17.69 13.87
N ILE A 64 16.83 -16.51 13.32
CA ILE A 64 16.41 -15.32 14.07
C ILE A 64 14.97 -15.01 13.64
N PRO A 65 14.02 -14.89 14.59
CA PRO A 65 12.65 -14.58 14.25
C PRO A 65 12.50 -13.16 13.68
N PRO A 66 11.43 -12.91 12.90
CA PRO A 66 11.08 -11.55 12.49
C PRO A 66 10.97 -10.60 13.69
N PRO A 67 11.48 -9.37 13.60
CA PRO A 67 11.35 -8.40 14.68
C PRO A 67 9.89 -8.05 14.99
N SER A 68 9.58 -7.81 16.26
CA SER A 68 8.20 -7.59 16.74
C SER A 68 7.49 -6.38 16.11
N TYR A 69 8.22 -5.39 15.60
CA TYR A 69 7.62 -4.25 14.91
C TYR A 69 6.98 -4.63 13.56
N LEU A 70 7.20 -5.86 13.07
CA LEU A 70 6.53 -6.38 11.89
C LEU A 70 5.14 -6.95 12.22
N GLU A 71 4.80 -7.15 13.49
CA GLU A 71 3.48 -7.64 13.93
C GLU A 71 2.36 -6.62 13.70
N ASP A 72 2.71 -5.33 13.57
CA ASP A 72 1.79 -4.20 13.41
C ASP A 72 1.63 -3.73 11.94
N LEU A 73 2.19 -4.47 10.96
CA LEU A 73 2.09 -4.15 9.52
C LEU A 73 0.74 -4.52 8.91
#